data_AF-A0A166QR96-F1
#
_entry.id   AF-A0A166QR96-F1
#
_cell.length_a   1.000
_cell.length_b   1.000
_cell.length_c   1.000
_cell.angle_alpha   90.00
_cell.angle_beta   90.00
_cell.angle_gamma   90.00
#
_symmetry.space_group_name_H-M   'P 1'
#
loop_
_entity.id
_entity.type
_entity.pdbx_description
1 polymer ?
#
loop_
_entity_poly.entity_id
_entity_poly.type
_entity_poly.pdbx_seq_one_letter_code
_entity_poly.pdbx_strand_id
1 'polypeptide(L)'
;MLPFTPHPAGPSFSASAESHFNPSQLVSESDYVQEDAVEDRKLAHPRASPVPSSARHTRFEGLANFYYTLSYTLGFKEKYSLSLFIVLGGALVCYCFARTLMMNPDNVRDKTIPGKACSEWFWYRQDLYKPCIMLHIYLSIISGIFVVFQFLPAIRRRSMILHRINGYMSLILLVPSTITGSIVARRAYGGELNSQSAFWTIGIMTIFSAAVGILNVKKTRVHRKWMLRTVAFAAAPITGRIISIMARYIVTQMGIYHAVGVDFPCYNHAGY
;
A
#
# COMPACT_ATOMS: atom_id res chain seq x y z
N MET A 1 20.45 6.63 42.20
CA MET A 1 20.41 7.79 43.11
C MET A 1 21.32 8.87 42.54
N LEU A 2 20.71 9.88 41.91
CA LEU A 2 21.34 11.16 41.56
C LEU A 2 20.52 12.22 42.31
N PRO A 3 21.14 13.19 43.02
CA PRO A 3 20.40 14.13 43.84
C PRO A 3 19.81 15.27 42.99
N PHE A 4 18.50 15.42 43.08
CA PHE A 4 17.74 16.60 42.66
C PHE A 4 18.10 17.79 43.56
N THR A 5 18.42 18.94 42.99
CA THR A 5 18.46 20.22 43.69
C THR A 5 17.49 21.21 43.01
N PRO A 6 16.66 21.95 43.77
CA PRO A 6 15.68 22.90 43.22
C PRO A 6 16.26 24.32 43.08
N HIS A 7 15.87 25.02 42.01
CA HIS A 7 16.16 26.45 41.81
C HIS A 7 15.02 27.35 42.36
N PRO A 8 15.31 28.55 42.90
CA PRO A 8 14.37 29.40 43.62
C PRO A 8 13.60 30.41 42.74
N ALA A 9 12.46 30.84 43.27
CA ALA A 9 11.54 31.86 42.74
C ALA A 9 11.97 33.30 43.09
N GLY A 10 11.50 34.27 42.29
CA GLY A 10 11.40 35.69 42.63
C GLY A 10 10.85 36.53 41.46
N PRO A 11 10.46 37.81 41.66
CA PRO A 11 9.76 38.38 42.81
C PRO A 11 8.43 39.07 42.42
N SER A 12 7.61 39.31 43.45
CA SER A 12 6.41 40.15 43.46
C SER A 12 6.75 41.64 43.35
N PHE A 13 5.88 42.42 42.69
CA PHE A 13 5.87 43.87 42.78
C PHE A 13 4.44 44.38 42.90
N SER A 14 4.14 45.03 44.02
CA SER A 14 2.94 45.83 44.29
C SER A 14 3.31 47.31 44.21
N ALA A 15 2.48 48.16 43.60
CA ALA A 15 2.33 49.55 44.01
C ALA A 15 1.06 50.18 43.41
N SER A 16 0.30 50.81 44.29
CA SER A 16 -0.94 51.56 44.10
C SER A 16 -0.77 52.84 43.28
N ALA A 17 -1.85 53.27 42.63
CA ALA A 17 -2.16 54.68 42.40
C ALA A 17 -3.67 54.85 42.24
N GLU A 18 -4.34 55.32 43.30
CA GLU A 18 -5.69 55.88 43.25
C GLU A 18 -5.61 57.29 42.66
N SER A 19 -6.47 57.59 41.67
CA SER A 19 -6.67 58.96 41.17
C SER A 19 -8.15 59.32 41.28
N HIS A 20 -8.40 60.38 42.05
CA HIS A 20 -9.69 60.97 42.38
C HIS A 20 -10.54 61.33 41.13
N PHE A 21 -11.81 60.92 41.14
CA PHE A 21 -12.84 61.29 40.15
C PHE A 21 -13.66 62.49 40.65
N ASN A 22 -13.74 63.54 39.83
CA ASN A 22 -14.48 64.78 40.11
C ASN A 22 -15.79 64.79 39.28
N PRO A 23 -16.99 64.81 39.89
CA PRO A 23 -18.24 64.50 39.20
C PRO A 23 -18.92 65.69 38.47
N SER A 24 -18.19 66.74 38.08
CA SER A 24 -18.77 67.94 37.46
C SER A 24 -18.64 68.03 35.92
N GLN A 25 -18.38 66.93 35.22
CA GLN A 25 -18.32 66.90 33.74
C GLN A 25 -19.21 65.80 33.13
N LEU A 26 -20.48 65.78 33.51
CA LEU A 26 -21.51 65.03 32.78
C LEU A 26 -21.98 65.86 31.58
N VAL A 27 -21.26 65.74 30.47
CA VAL A 27 -21.73 66.16 29.15
C VAL A 27 -22.66 65.06 28.61
N SER A 28 -23.82 65.47 28.11
CA SER A 28 -24.91 64.60 27.66
C SER A 28 -24.49 63.65 26.53
N GLU A 29 -24.71 62.34 26.72
CA GLU A 29 -24.41 61.25 25.79
C GLU A 29 -25.22 61.32 24.46
N SER A 30 -26.21 62.22 24.37
CA SER A 30 -27.07 62.39 23.19
C SER A 30 -26.39 63.05 21.99
N ASP A 31 -25.35 63.86 22.23
CA ASP A 31 -24.81 64.73 21.19
C ASP A 31 -23.72 64.04 20.36
N TYR A 32 -23.06 63.00 20.91
CA TYR A 32 -22.07 62.19 20.19
C TYR A 32 -22.70 61.30 19.11
N VAL A 33 -23.87 60.72 19.38
CA VAL A 33 -24.52 59.76 18.46
C VAL A 33 -24.99 60.43 17.16
N GLN A 34 -25.27 61.73 17.21
CA GLN A 34 -25.82 62.47 16.06
C GLN A 34 -24.74 62.90 15.05
N GLU A 35 -23.51 63.21 15.51
CA GLU A 35 -22.40 63.59 14.62
C GLU A 35 -21.78 62.39 13.91
N ASP A 36 -21.61 61.25 14.61
CA ASP A 36 -21.02 60.03 14.04
C ASP A 36 -21.87 59.45 12.90
N ALA A 37 -23.20 59.56 13.00
CA ALA A 37 -24.13 59.05 11.98
C ALA A 37 -24.13 59.87 10.67
N VAL A 38 -23.62 61.11 10.70
CA VAL A 38 -23.59 62.02 9.54
C VAL A 38 -22.27 61.92 8.77
N GLU A 39 -21.16 61.66 9.45
CA GLU A 39 -19.84 61.40 8.83
C GLU A 39 -19.81 60.04 8.08
N ASP A 40 -20.38 58.98 8.67
CA ASP A 40 -20.40 57.63 8.06
C ASP A 40 -21.17 57.56 6.73
N ARG A 41 -22.10 58.49 6.50
CA ARG A 41 -22.89 58.55 5.26
C ARG A 41 -22.12 59.19 4.09
N LYS A 42 -21.03 59.93 4.35
CA LYS A 42 -20.24 60.61 3.30
C LYS A 42 -19.09 59.78 2.73
N LEU A 43 -18.75 58.64 3.34
CA LEU A 43 -17.69 57.73 2.89
C LEU A 43 -18.18 56.53 2.07
N ALA A 44 -19.39 56.60 1.51
CA ALA A 44 -19.93 55.58 0.61
C ALA A 44 -19.19 55.57 -0.74
N HIS A 45 -18.06 54.87 -0.80
CA HIS A 45 -17.38 54.51 -2.03
C HIS A 45 -18.33 53.73 -2.98
N PRO A 46 -18.26 53.93 -4.31
CA PRO A 46 -19.02 53.14 -5.26
C PRO A 46 -18.72 51.65 -5.06
N ARG A 47 -19.77 50.88 -4.77
CA ARG A 47 -19.74 49.43 -4.60
C ARG A 47 -19.25 48.79 -5.90
N ALA A 48 -17.97 48.47 -5.98
CA ALA A 48 -17.44 47.63 -7.04
C ALA A 48 -18.19 46.29 -7.00
N SER A 49 -18.81 45.93 -8.12
CA SER A 49 -19.46 44.65 -8.34
C SER A 49 -18.49 43.52 -7.97
N PRO A 50 -18.92 42.46 -7.26
CA PRO A 50 -18.05 41.31 -7.05
C PRO A 50 -17.78 40.67 -8.42
N VAL A 51 -16.57 40.86 -8.92
CA VAL A 51 -16.04 40.08 -10.03
C VAL A 51 -16.20 38.61 -9.62
N PRO A 52 -16.90 37.77 -10.39
CA PRO A 52 -16.89 36.35 -10.11
C PRO A 52 -15.46 35.88 -10.27
N SER A 53 -14.78 35.60 -9.16
CA SER A 53 -13.49 34.94 -9.19
C SER A 53 -13.72 33.63 -9.93
N SER A 54 -13.26 33.56 -11.18
CA SER A 54 -13.27 32.35 -11.98
C SER A 54 -12.58 31.29 -11.13
N ALA A 55 -13.37 30.39 -10.55
CA ALA A 55 -12.87 29.25 -9.83
C ALA A 55 -12.10 28.44 -10.86
N ARG A 56 -10.79 28.66 -10.90
CA ARG A 56 -9.85 27.85 -11.65
C ARG A 56 -9.91 26.48 -11.00
N HIS A 57 -10.88 25.68 -11.42
CA HIS A 57 -11.01 24.28 -11.06
C HIS A 57 -9.69 23.62 -11.41
N THR A 58 -8.81 23.51 -10.44
CA THR A 58 -7.53 22.88 -10.68
C THR A 58 -7.82 21.39 -10.87
N ARG A 59 -7.17 20.74 -11.83
CA ARG A 59 -7.34 19.27 -12.04
C ARG A 59 -7.13 18.48 -10.74
N PHE A 60 -6.36 19.03 -9.82
CA PHE A 60 -6.12 18.52 -8.47
C PHE A 60 -7.36 18.53 -7.56
N GLU A 61 -8.23 19.54 -7.64
CA GLU A 61 -9.51 19.56 -6.90
C GLU A 61 -10.51 18.53 -7.42
N GLY A 62 -10.55 18.32 -8.74
CA GLY A 62 -11.35 17.25 -9.35
C GLY A 62 -10.90 15.85 -8.91
N LEU A 63 -9.58 15.61 -8.90
CA LEU A 63 -8.99 14.36 -8.41
C LEU A 63 -9.22 14.17 -6.91
N ALA A 64 -9.14 15.24 -6.11
CA ALA A 64 -9.40 15.17 -4.68
C ALA A 64 -10.87 14.83 -4.38
N ASN A 65 -11.82 15.47 -5.08
CA ASN A 65 -13.24 15.16 -4.93
C ASN A 65 -13.57 13.73 -5.36
N PHE A 66 -13.02 13.28 -6.50
CA PHE A 66 -13.14 11.88 -6.92
C PHE A 66 -12.56 10.91 -5.88
N TYR A 67 -11.39 11.23 -5.30
CA TYR A 67 -10.78 10.44 -4.24
C TYR A 67 -11.67 10.34 -2.99
N TYR A 68 -12.28 11.45 -2.56
CA TYR A 68 -13.19 11.46 -1.42
C TYR A 68 -14.48 10.66 -1.70
N THR A 69 -15.07 10.81 -2.88
CA THR A 69 -16.25 10.02 -3.31
C THR A 69 -15.92 8.53 -3.38
N LEU A 70 -14.76 8.17 -3.95
CA LEU A 70 -14.30 6.79 -4.04
C LEU A 70 -13.97 6.20 -2.66
N SER A 71 -13.32 6.97 -1.79
CA SER A 71 -13.03 6.60 -0.40
C SER A 71 -14.31 6.33 0.38
N TYR A 72 -15.33 7.17 0.21
CA TYR A 72 -16.64 7.00 0.85
C TYR A 72 -17.34 5.72 0.34
N THR A 73 -17.35 5.51 -0.98
CA THR A 73 -18.02 4.37 -1.63
C THR A 73 -17.36 3.03 -1.27
N LEU A 74 -16.03 2.97 -1.34
CA LEU A 74 -15.25 1.80 -0.93
C LEU A 74 -15.22 1.63 0.59
N GLY A 75 -15.53 2.69 1.33
CA GLY A 75 -15.73 2.64 2.76
C GLY A 75 -14.50 2.85 3.62
N PHE A 76 -13.46 3.43 3.05
CA PHE A 76 -12.28 3.83 3.79
C PHE A 76 -12.57 5.15 4.52
N LYS A 77 -12.49 5.12 5.86
CA LYS A 77 -12.64 6.32 6.70
C LYS A 77 -11.35 7.15 6.78
N GLU A 78 -10.23 6.60 6.36
CA GLU A 78 -8.90 7.13 6.63
C GLU A 78 -8.12 7.36 5.33
N LYS A 79 -7.52 8.54 5.19
CA LYS A 79 -6.95 9.04 3.93
C LYS A 79 -5.85 8.15 3.37
N TYR A 80 -5.02 7.52 4.21
CA TYR A 80 -3.92 6.65 3.75
C TYR A 80 -4.35 5.24 3.35
N SER A 81 -5.49 4.75 3.87
CA SER A 81 -5.92 3.38 3.64
C SER A 81 -6.32 3.13 2.18
N LEU A 82 -6.96 4.11 1.54
CA LEU A 82 -7.33 4.01 0.13
C LEU A 82 -6.08 4.08 -0.78
N SER A 83 -5.14 5.00 -0.53
CA SER A 83 -3.87 5.05 -1.27
C SER A 83 -3.09 3.74 -1.16
N LEU A 84 -2.96 3.16 0.04
CA LEU A 84 -2.29 1.88 0.23
C LEU A 84 -3.00 0.73 -0.50
N PHE A 85 -4.34 0.74 -0.50
CA PHE A 85 -5.13 -0.24 -1.24
C PHE A 85 -4.89 -0.13 -2.75
N ILE A 86 -4.85 1.09 -3.31
CA ILE A 86 -4.59 1.30 -4.73
C ILE A 86 -3.15 0.89 -5.09
N VAL A 87 -2.15 1.30 -4.31
CA VAL A 87 -0.76 1.00 -4.61
C VAL A 87 -0.46 -0.49 -4.42
N LEU A 88 -0.76 -1.06 -3.25
CA LEU A 88 -0.43 -2.46 -2.96
C LEU A 88 -1.41 -3.43 -3.63
N GLY A 89 -2.71 -3.15 -3.58
CA GLY A 89 -3.73 -3.95 -4.25
C GLY A 89 -3.64 -3.84 -5.76
N GLY A 90 -3.43 -2.64 -6.30
CA GLY A 90 -3.19 -2.43 -7.72
C GLY A 90 -1.90 -3.08 -8.21
N ALA A 91 -0.79 -2.98 -7.47
CA ALA A 91 0.45 -3.66 -7.82
C ALA A 91 0.29 -5.20 -7.81
N LEU A 92 -0.45 -5.74 -6.84
CA LEU A 92 -0.76 -7.17 -6.78
C LEU A 92 -1.58 -7.61 -7.99
N VAL A 93 -2.66 -6.89 -8.31
CA VAL A 93 -3.51 -7.19 -9.49
C VAL A 93 -2.71 -7.07 -10.78
N CYS A 94 -1.95 -5.99 -10.95
CA CYS A 94 -1.09 -5.77 -12.10
C CYS A 94 -0.08 -6.91 -12.25
N TYR A 95 0.53 -7.37 -11.16
CA TYR A 95 1.43 -8.52 -11.18
C TYR A 95 0.70 -9.82 -11.58
N CYS A 96 -0.49 -10.07 -11.03
CA CYS A 96 -1.31 -11.23 -11.41
C CYS A 96 -1.62 -11.21 -12.91
N PHE A 97 -2.02 -10.06 -13.46
CA PHE A 97 -2.27 -9.90 -14.90
C PHE A 97 -1.00 -10.05 -15.75
N ALA A 98 0.14 -9.47 -15.33
CA ALA A 98 1.39 -9.64 -16.06
C ALA A 98 1.84 -11.11 -16.12
N ARG A 99 1.45 -11.92 -15.12
CA ARG A 99 1.79 -13.35 -15.03
C ARG A 99 0.79 -14.27 -15.71
N THR A 100 -0.37 -13.81 -16.18
CA THR A 100 -1.27 -14.66 -16.99
C THR A 100 -0.60 -15.11 -18.30
N LEU A 101 0.34 -14.32 -18.82
CA LEU A 101 1.17 -14.72 -19.96
C LEU A 101 1.96 -16.01 -19.70
N MET A 102 2.26 -16.34 -18.44
CA MET A 102 2.96 -17.57 -18.03
C MET A 102 2.02 -18.75 -17.75
N MET A 103 0.70 -18.60 -17.98
CA MET A 103 -0.23 -19.74 -17.93
C MET A 103 -0.07 -20.69 -19.13
N ASN A 104 0.42 -20.19 -20.28
CA ASN A 104 0.79 -21.04 -21.41
C ASN A 104 2.21 -21.62 -21.18
N PRO A 105 2.38 -22.96 -21.17
CA PRO A 105 3.68 -23.62 -20.98
C PRO A 105 4.77 -23.15 -21.95
N ASP A 106 4.42 -22.82 -23.19
CA ASP A 106 5.38 -22.37 -24.20
C ASP A 106 5.97 -21.00 -23.84
N ASN A 107 5.16 -20.14 -23.24
CA ASN A 107 5.63 -18.85 -22.73
C ASN A 107 6.51 -18.99 -21.48
N VAL A 108 6.40 -20.09 -20.71
CA VAL A 108 7.34 -20.37 -19.61
C VAL A 108 8.71 -20.76 -20.16
N ARG A 109 8.79 -21.36 -21.34
CA ARG A 109 10.08 -21.60 -22.02
C ARG A 109 10.68 -20.28 -22.54
N ASP A 110 9.88 -19.46 -23.21
CA ASP A 110 10.42 -18.34 -23.99
C ASP A 110 10.48 -17.00 -23.23
N LYS A 111 9.64 -16.80 -22.22
CA LYS A 111 9.54 -15.53 -21.46
C LYS A 111 10.13 -15.59 -20.04
N THR A 112 10.66 -16.74 -19.62
CA THR A 112 11.34 -16.87 -18.32
C THR A 112 12.79 -16.41 -18.45
N ILE A 113 12.99 -15.13 -18.78
CA ILE A 113 14.27 -14.44 -18.99
C ILE A 113 15.22 -15.19 -19.97
N PRO A 114 15.50 -14.64 -21.17
CA PRO A 114 16.45 -15.26 -22.10
C PRO A 114 17.78 -15.53 -21.39
N GLY A 115 18.32 -16.75 -21.50
CA GLY A 115 19.53 -17.21 -20.79
C GLY A 115 19.28 -17.97 -19.46
N LYS A 116 18.34 -17.54 -18.59
CA LYS A 116 17.93 -18.36 -17.42
C LYS A 116 16.84 -19.37 -17.77
N ALA A 117 16.09 -19.10 -18.84
CA ALA A 117 15.12 -20.01 -19.42
C ALA A 117 15.71 -21.41 -19.63
N CYS A 118 16.92 -21.56 -20.20
CA CYS A 118 17.48 -22.89 -20.47
C CYS A 118 17.82 -23.67 -19.19
N SER A 119 18.48 -23.03 -18.21
CA SER A 119 18.90 -23.69 -16.99
C SER A 119 17.75 -24.00 -16.03
N GLU A 120 16.76 -23.10 -15.93
CA GLU A 120 15.59 -23.32 -15.07
C GLU A 120 14.58 -24.27 -15.73
N TRP A 121 14.45 -24.24 -17.07
CA TRP A 121 13.57 -25.14 -17.82
C TRP A 121 13.97 -26.60 -17.74
N PHE A 122 15.27 -26.91 -17.69
CA PHE A 122 15.74 -28.29 -17.45
C PHE A 122 15.13 -28.88 -16.17
N TRP A 123 15.10 -28.09 -15.09
CA TRP A 123 14.49 -28.50 -13.83
C TRP A 123 12.97 -28.49 -13.87
N TYR A 124 12.36 -27.54 -14.57
CA TYR A 124 10.89 -27.45 -14.69
C TYR A 124 10.26 -28.49 -15.62
N ARG A 125 11.04 -29.16 -16.48
CA ARG A 125 10.58 -30.30 -17.29
C ARG A 125 10.37 -31.57 -16.47
N GLN A 126 11.06 -31.71 -15.33
CA GLN A 126 11.01 -32.89 -14.48
C GLN A 126 9.60 -33.12 -13.92
N ASP A 127 9.23 -34.39 -13.75
CA ASP A 127 7.86 -34.82 -13.45
C ASP A 127 7.27 -34.23 -12.16
N LEU A 128 8.12 -33.92 -11.17
CA LEU A 128 7.70 -33.28 -9.92
C LEU A 128 7.48 -31.77 -10.08
N TYR A 129 8.38 -31.07 -10.77
CA TYR A 129 8.41 -29.60 -10.76
C TYR A 129 7.41 -28.99 -11.75
N LYS A 130 7.16 -29.67 -12.88
CA LYS A 130 6.19 -29.23 -13.89
C LYS A 130 4.77 -29.00 -13.34
N PRO A 131 4.14 -29.96 -12.63
CA PRO A 131 2.82 -29.73 -12.04
C PRO A 131 2.89 -28.70 -10.91
N CYS A 132 3.95 -28.68 -10.10
CA CYS A 132 4.07 -27.73 -8.99
C CYS A 132 4.13 -26.27 -9.46
N ILE A 133 4.92 -25.95 -10.50
CA ILE A 133 5.02 -24.57 -11.00
C ILE A 133 3.71 -24.13 -11.65
N MET A 134 3.05 -25.02 -12.40
CA MET A 134 1.73 -24.71 -12.98
C MET A 134 0.73 -24.46 -11.86
N LEU A 135 0.60 -25.37 -10.89
CA LEU A 135 -0.31 -25.21 -9.76
C LEU A 135 -0.03 -23.91 -9.00
N HIS A 136 1.25 -23.59 -8.76
CA HIS A 136 1.64 -22.35 -8.11
C HIS A 136 1.14 -21.12 -8.89
N ILE A 137 1.40 -21.05 -10.20
CA ILE A 137 1.00 -19.91 -11.06
C ILE A 137 -0.53 -19.76 -11.10
N TYR A 138 -1.26 -20.83 -11.41
CA TYR A 138 -2.72 -20.78 -11.51
C TYR A 138 -3.35 -20.38 -10.16
N LEU A 139 -2.99 -21.07 -9.08
CA LEU A 139 -3.60 -20.81 -7.77
C LEU A 139 -3.18 -19.44 -7.19
N SER A 140 -1.93 -18.99 -7.41
CA SER A 140 -1.48 -17.68 -6.92
C SER A 140 -2.16 -16.52 -7.63
N ILE A 141 -2.38 -16.61 -8.95
CA ILE A 141 -3.09 -15.59 -9.72
C ILE A 141 -4.54 -15.50 -9.24
N ILE A 142 -5.23 -16.63 -9.17
CA ILE A 142 -6.63 -16.67 -8.76
C ILE A 142 -6.75 -16.17 -7.30
N SER A 143 -5.91 -16.66 -6.38
CA SER A 143 -5.91 -16.22 -4.98
C SER A 143 -5.60 -14.72 -4.83
N GLY A 144 -4.61 -14.21 -5.57
CA GLY A 144 -4.21 -12.80 -5.52
C GLY A 144 -5.34 -11.84 -5.93
N ILE A 145 -6.11 -12.22 -6.95
CA ILE A 145 -7.30 -11.46 -7.38
C ILE A 145 -8.38 -11.48 -6.29
N PHE A 146 -8.69 -12.65 -5.71
CA PHE A 146 -9.69 -12.77 -4.64
C PHE A 146 -9.30 -12.01 -3.36
N VAL A 147 -8.01 -11.91 -3.05
CA VAL A 147 -7.51 -11.19 -1.88
C VAL A 147 -7.82 -9.69 -1.96
N VAL A 148 -7.81 -9.10 -3.15
CA VAL A 148 -8.12 -7.68 -3.35
C VAL A 148 -9.56 -7.40 -2.96
N PHE A 149 -10.49 -8.26 -3.41
CA PHE A 149 -11.89 -8.21 -2.99
C PHE A 149 -12.07 -8.44 -1.48
N GLN A 150 -11.20 -9.25 -0.85
CA GLN A 150 -11.27 -9.50 0.58
C GLN A 150 -11.01 -8.25 1.44
N PHE A 151 -10.17 -7.33 0.96
CA PHE A 151 -9.82 -6.11 1.70
C PHE A 151 -10.77 -4.94 1.46
N LEU A 152 -11.75 -5.06 0.56
CA LEU A 152 -12.76 -4.02 0.35
C LEU A 152 -13.66 -3.86 1.62
N PRO A 153 -13.60 -2.72 2.33
CA PRO A 153 -14.44 -2.46 3.49
C PRO A 153 -15.93 -2.46 3.13
N ALA A 154 -16.28 -1.99 1.93
CA ALA A 154 -17.64 -1.97 1.40
C ALA A 154 -18.28 -3.37 1.37
N ILE A 155 -17.55 -4.39 0.91
CA ILE A 155 -18.06 -5.76 0.82
C ILE A 155 -18.36 -6.31 2.21
N ARG A 156 -17.44 -6.11 3.16
CA ARG A 156 -17.62 -6.54 4.55
C ARG A 156 -18.87 -5.91 5.20
N ARG A 157 -19.12 -4.62 4.97
CA ARG A 157 -20.28 -3.93 5.57
C ARG A 157 -21.61 -4.33 4.92
N ARG A 158 -21.60 -4.63 3.62
CA ARG A 158 -22.81 -4.99 2.87
C ARG A 158 -23.21 -6.45 3.03
N SER A 159 -22.23 -7.37 3.05
CA SER A 159 -22.47 -8.79 3.25
C SER A 159 -21.29 -9.49 3.92
N MET A 160 -21.48 -9.83 5.20
CA MET A 160 -20.50 -10.60 5.98
C MET A 160 -20.34 -12.04 5.48
N ILE A 161 -21.38 -12.62 4.89
CA ILE A 161 -21.36 -13.99 4.35
C ILE A 161 -20.42 -14.06 3.15
N LEU A 162 -20.53 -13.12 2.20
CA LEU A 162 -19.66 -13.05 1.03
C LEU A 162 -18.19 -12.86 1.44
N HIS A 163 -17.91 -11.99 2.43
CA HIS A 163 -16.57 -11.82 2.96
C HIS A 163 -16.00 -13.11 3.58
N ARG A 164 -16.84 -13.92 4.22
CA ARG A 164 -16.42 -15.19 4.82
C ARG A 164 -16.12 -16.24 3.74
N ILE A 165 -17.01 -16.41 2.76
CA ILE A 165 -16.82 -17.36 1.65
C ILE A 165 -15.57 -16.99 0.84
N ASN A 166 -15.45 -15.72 0.46
CA ASN A 166 -14.28 -15.24 -0.29
C ASN A 166 -12.96 -15.44 0.47
N GLY A 167 -12.98 -15.20 1.79
CA GLY A 167 -11.81 -15.42 2.64
C GLY A 167 -11.37 -16.88 2.67
N TYR A 168 -12.30 -17.83 2.81
CA TYR A 168 -11.97 -19.26 2.78
C TYR A 168 -11.50 -19.71 1.40
N MET A 169 -12.14 -19.26 0.32
CA MET A 169 -11.69 -19.55 -1.05
C MET A 169 -10.26 -19.04 -1.28
N SER A 170 -9.97 -17.80 -0.86
CA SER A 170 -8.62 -17.22 -0.97
C SER A 170 -7.58 -18.05 -0.23
N LEU A 171 -7.89 -18.54 0.98
CA LEU A 171 -6.99 -19.34 1.80
C LEU A 171 -6.77 -20.76 1.25
N ILE A 172 -7.83 -21.42 0.79
CA ILE A 172 -7.76 -22.75 0.15
C ILE A 172 -6.91 -22.70 -1.13
N LEU A 173 -6.90 -21.57 -1.83
CA LEU A 173 -6.02 -21.38 -2.99
C LEU A 173 -4.59 -20.99 -2.58
N LEU A 174 -4.45 -20.13 -1.56
CA LEU A 174 -3.15 -19.60 -1.12
C LEU A 174 -2.25 -20.68 -0.54
N VAL A 175 -2.79 -21.57 0.31
CA VAL A 175 -1.97 -22.57 1.03
C VAL A 175 -1.30 -23.56 0.06
N PRO A 176 -2.03 -24.25 -0.84
CA PRO A 176 -1.42 -25.14 -1.83
C PRO A 176 -0.49 -24.39 -2.78
N SER A 177 -0.85 -23.16 -3.19
CA SER A 177 0.02 -22.32 -4.02
C SER A 177 1.35 -22.02 -3.32
N THR A 178 1.33 -21.74 -2.02
CA THR A 178 2.54 -21.46 -1.23
C THR A 178 3.39 -22.71 -1.07
N ILE A 179 2.78 -23.87 -0.87
CA ILE A 179 3.47 -25.16 -0.75
C ILE A 179 4.17 -25.50 -2.07
N THR A 180 3.45 -25.50 -3.19
CA THR A 180 4.05 -25.81 -4.49
C THR A 180 5.08 -24.78 -4.93
N GLY A 181 4.87 -23.50 -4.62
CA GLY A 181 5.87 -22.45 -4.82
C GLY A 181 7.16 -22.70 -4.02
N SER A 182 7.04 -23.16 -2.77
CA SER A 182 8.19 -23.47 -1.91
C SER A 182 8.99 -24.69 -2.38
N ILE A 183 8.31 -25.68 -2.97
CA ILE A 183 8.96 -26.83 -3.61
C ILE A 183 9.79 -26.37 -4.82
N VAL A 184 9.21 -25.52 -5.67
CA VAL A 184 9.87 -24.99 -6.87
C VAL A 184 11.00 -24.01 -6.50
N ALA A 185 10.88 -23.31 -5.38
CA ALA A 185 11.88 -22.35 -4.90
C ALA A 185 13.29 -22.96 -4.72
N ARG A 186 13.40 -24.27 -4.51
CA ARG A 186 14.70 -24.99 -4.42
C ARG A 186 15.58 -24.79 -5.65
N ARG A 187 14.97 -24.58 -6.82
CA ARG A 187 15.66 -24.41 -8.11
C ARG A 187 15.52 -23.01 -8.67
N ALA A 188 14.81 -22.11 -7.98
CA ALA A 188 14.67 -20.74 -8.40
C ALA A 188 16.03 -20.01 -8.35
N TYR A 189 16.27 -19.11 -9.31
CA TYR A 189 17.48 -18.30 -9.43
C TYR A 189 18.78 -19.09 -9.62
N GLY A 190 18.69 -20.36 -10.05
CA GLY A 190 19.86 -21.25 -10.18
C GLY A 190 20.13 -22.10 -8.95
N GLY A 191 19.25 -22.06 -7.93
CA GLY A 191 19.38 -22.88 -6.72
C GLY A 191 20.38 -22.32 -5.70
N GLU A 192 20.64 -21.02 -5.70
CA GLU A 192 21.50 -20.39 -4.70
C GLU A 192 20.91 -20.51 -3.28
N LEU A 193 21.74 -20.83 -2.29
CA LEU A 193 21.32 -21.02 -0.89
C LEU A 193 20.58 -19.79 -0.34
N ASN A 194 21.05 -18.58 -0.65
CA ASN A 194 20.43 -17.32 -0.22
C ASN A 194 19.01 -17.14 -0.75
N SER A 195 18.79 -17.51 -2.02
CA SER A 195 17.47 -17.44 -2.63
C SER A 195 16.54 -18.49 -2.03
N GLN A 196 17.03 -19.72 -1.83
CA GLN A 196 16.24 -20.81 -1.26
C GLN A 196 15.77 -20.49 0.17
N SER A 197 16.69 -20.04 1.04
CA SER A 197 16.36 -19.71 2.43
C SER A 197 15.35 -18.57 2.53
N ALA A 198 15.46 -17.54 1.67
CA ALA A 198 14.51 -16.44 1.61
C ALA A 198 13.08 -16.90 1.25
N PHE A 199 12.93 -17.70 0.18
CA PHE A 199 11.61 -18.17 -0.24
C PHE A 199 10.99 -19.15 0.74
N TRP A 200 11.78 -20.03 1.35
CA TRP A 200 11.29 -20.94 2.39
C TRP A 200 10.84 -20.18 3.63
N THR A 201 11.60 -19.17 4.06
CA THR A 201 11.22 -18.31 5.18
C THR A 201 9.88 -17.63 4.90
N ILE A 202 9.73 -17.00 3.74
CA ILE A 202 8.48 -16.34 3.35
C ILE A 202 7.32 -17.34 3.27
N GLY A 203 7.54 -18.53 2.72
CA GLY A 203 6.52 -19.58 2.63
C GLY A 203 6.03 -20.03 4.00
N ILE A 204 6.95 -20.33 4.92
CA ILE A 204 6.64 -20.71 6.30
C ILE A 204 5.91 -19.58 7.02
N MET A 205 6.41 -18.34 6.93
CA MET A 205 5.76 -17.19 7.58
C MET A 205 4.35 -16.96 7.06
N THR A 206 4.11 -17.15 5.76
CA THR A 206 2.79 -17.01 5.12
C THR A 206 1.81 -18.06 5.62
N ILE A 207 2.21 -19.34 5.65
CA ILE A 207 1.37 -20.43 6.14
C ILE A 207 1.10 -20.27 7.63
N PHE A 208 2.12 -19.94 8.41
CA PHE A 208 2.01 -19.70 9.85
C PHE A 208 1.04 -18.56 10.15
N SER A 209 1.20 -17.40 9.50
CA SER A 209 0.31 -16.26 9.73
C SER A 209 -1.12 -16.54 9.26
N ALA A 210 -1.30 -17.30 8.17
CA ALA A 210 -2.61 -17.75 7.70
C ALA A 210 -3.29 -18.65 8.73
N ALA A 211 -2.57 -19.64 9.27
CA ALA A 211 -3.08 -20.57 10.28
C ALA A 211 -3.51 -19.82 11.56
N VAL A 212 -2.64 -18.96 12.10
CA VAL A 212 -2.97 -18.14 13.28
C VAL A 212 -4.16 -17.20 13.01
N GLY A 213 -4.26 -16.68 11.78
CA GLY A 213 -5.40 -15.89 11.33
C GLY A 213 -6.72 -16.66 11.39
N ILE A 214 -6.74 -17.89 10.88
CA ILE A 214 -7.93 -18.76 10.88
C ILE A 214 -8.33 -19.16 12.30
N LEU A 215 -7.37 -19.58 13.13
CA LEU A 215 -7.63 -19.96 14.53
C LEU A 215 -8.27 -18.82 15.34
N ASN A 216 -7.94 -17.56 15.00
CA ASN A 216 -8.46 -16.38 15.68
C ASN A 216 -9.70 -15.77 15.01
N VAL A 217 -10.43 -16.48 14.13
CA VAL A 217 -11.59 -15.93 13.40
C VAL A 217 -12.68 -15.35 14.33
N LYS A 218 -12.83 -15.92 15.54
CA LYS A 218 -13.76 -15.40 16.57
C LYS A 218 -13.31 -14.05 17.16
N LYS A 219 -11.99 -13.79 17.22
CA LYS A 219 -11.37 -12.54 17.73
C LYS A 219 -11.01 -11.63 16.56
N THR A 220 -12.00 -10.88 16.05
CA THR A 220 -11.88 -10.08 14.80
C THR A 220 -10.66 -9.15 14.74
N ARG A 221 -10.28 -8.48 15.85
CA ARG A 221 -9.11 -7.58 15.86
C ARG A 221 -7.79 -8.33 15.64
N VAL A 222 -7.65 -9.50 16.27
CA VAL A 222 -6.46 -10.35 16.15
C VAL A 222 -6.44 -11.00 14.77
N HIS A 223 -7.58 -11.55 14.33
CA HIS A 223 -7.76 -12.09 12.98
C HIS A 223 -7.33 -11.08 11.90
N ARG A 224 -7.83 -9.84 11.95
CA ARG A 224 -7.47 -8.81 10.96
C ARG A 224 -5.96 -8.54 10.92
N LYS A 225 -5.31 -8.44 12.09
CA LYS A 225 -3.86 -8.19 12.16
C LYS A 225 -3.07 -9.33 11.51
N TRP A 226 -3.44 -10.58 11.76
CA TRP A 226 -2.77 -11.74 11.18
C TRP A 226 -3.05 -11.90 9.68
N MET A 227 -4.28 -11.65 9.22
CA MET A 227 -4.60 -11.68 7.79
C MET A 227 -3.84 -10.61 6.99
N LEU A 228 -3.63 -9.43 7.57
CA LEU A 228 -2.81 -8.39 6.92
C LEU A 228 -1.34 -8.82 6.81
N ARG A 229 -0.79 -9.48 7.84
CA ARG A 229 0.57 -10.04 7.78
C ARG A 229 0.70 -11.13 6.72
N THR A 230 -0.29 -12.02 6.62
CA THR A 230 -0.32 -13.06 5.58
C THR A 230 -0.20 -12.46 4.18
N VAL A 231 -0.95 -11.39 3.91
CA VAL A 231 -0.92 -10.75 2.59
C VAL A 231 0.39 -9.99 2.36
N ALA A 232 0.94 -9.35 3.38
CA ALA A 232 2.26 -8.73 3.29
C ALA A 232 3.36 -9.76 2.96
N PHE A 233 3.37 -10.91 3.63
CA PHE A 233 4.32 -11.99 3.34
C PHE A 233 4.10 -12.61 1.96
N ALA A 234 2.85 -12.88 1.58
CA ALA A 234 2.52 -13.41 0.26
C ALA A 234 2.88 -12.44 -0.89
N ALA A 235 2.88 -11.13 -0.64
CA ALA A 235 3.28 -10.11 -1.61
C ALA A 235 4.81 -9.91 -1.69
N ALA A 236 5.59 -10.33 -0.69
CA ALA A 236 7.04 -10.11 -0.66
C ALA A 236 7.81 -10.66 -1.89
N PRO A 237 7.47 -11.85 -2.44
CA PRO A 237 8.09 -12.36 -3.68
C PRO A 237 7.90 -11.44 -4.89
N ILE A 238 6.83 -10.64 -4.94
CA ILE A 238 6.54 -9.70 -6.03
C ILE A 238 7.61 -8.60 -6.04
N THR A 239 7.88 -8.00 -4.89
CA THR A 239 8.93 -6.99 -4.73
C THR A 239 10.30 -7.55 -5.10
N GLY A 240 10.61 -8.77 -4.66
CA GLY A 240 11.87 -9.44 -5.02
C GLY A 240 12.04 -9.61 -6.54
N ARG A 241 10.96 -9.89 -7.27
CA ARG A 241 10.99 -9.99 -8.73
C ARG A 241 11.26 -8.63 -9.39
N ILE A 242 10.62 -7.56 -8.93
CA ILE A 242 10.84 -6.21 -9.48
C ILE A 242 12.32 -5.80 -9.28
N ILE A 243 12.84 -5.97 -8.06
CA ILE A 243 14.25 -5.68 -7.75
C ILE A 243 15.18 -6.53 -8.61
N SER A 244 14.91 -7.83 -8.78
CA SER A 244 15.77 -8.69 -9.60
C SER A 244 15.80 -8.26 -11.07
N ILE A 245 14.72 -7.73 -11.63
CA ILE A 245 14.71 -7.25 -13.03
C ILE A 245 15.58 -5.98 -13.15
N MET A 246 15.41 -5.04 -12.22
CA MET A 246 16.20 -3.80 -12.21
C MET A 246 17.69 -4.07 -11.98
N ALA A 247 18.02 -4.94 -11.01
CA ALA A 247 19.40 -5.30 -10.71
C ALA A 247 20.11 -5.92 -11.92
N ARG A 248 19.43 -6.78 -12.68
CA ARG A 248 19.99 -7.37 -13.91
C ARG A 248 20.30 -6.31 -14.95
N TYR A 249 19.39 -5.37 -15.17
CA TYR A 249 19.62 -4.28 -16.11
C TYR A 249 20.88 -3.50 -15.76
N ILE A 250 21.04 -3.12 -14.48
CA ILE A 250 22.23 -2.39 -14.00
C ILE A 250 23.51 -3.23 -14.18
N VAL A 251 23.49 -4.51 -13.79
CA VAL A 251 24.67 -5.39 -13.89
C VAL A 251 25.10 -5.59 -15.35
N THR A 252 24.15 -5.76 -16.27
CA THR A 252 24.45 -5.86 -17.71
C THR A 252 25.11 -4.58 -18.25
N GLN A 253 24.71 -3.39 -17.76
CA GLN A 253 25.32 -2.12 -18.17
C GLN A 253 26.74 -1.93 -17.62
N MET A 254 27.11 -2.57 -16.51
CA MET A 254 28.47 -2.46 -15.94
C MET A 254 29.53 -3.21 -16.76
N GLY A 255 29.17 -4.12 -17.67
CA GLY A 255 30.09 -4.77 -18.63
C GLY A 255 31.13 -5.73 -18.06
N ILE A 256 31.37 -5.75 -16.74
CA ILE A 256 32.38 -6.58 -16.06
C ILE A 256 31.81 -7.96 -15.68
N TYR A 257 30.49 -8.06 -15.48
CA TYR A 257 29.80 -9.30 -15.15
C TYR A 257 28.65 -9.51 -16.12
N HIS A 258 28.75 -10.53 -16.97
CA HIS A 258 27.59 -10.99 -17.72
C HIS A 258 26.67 -11.74 -16.75
N ALA A 259 25.54 -11.14 -16.37
CA ALA A 259 24.45 -11.95 -15.87
C ALA A 259 24.12 -12.99 -16.95
N VAL A 260 24.20 -14.28 -16.61
CA VAL A 260 23.87 -15.39 -17.53
C VAL A 260 22.42 -15.19 -17.99
N GLY A 261 22.23 -14.49 -19.12
CA GLY A 261 20.97 -13.79 -19.29
C GLY A 261 20.81 -12.87 -20.50
N VAL A 262 21.78 -12.80 -21.42
CA VAL A 262 21.59 -12.01 -22.64
C VAL A 262 21.87 -12.79 -23.92
N ASP A 263 22.88 -13.67 -23.96
CA ASP A 263 23.30 -14.27 -25.25
C ASP A 263 23.65 -15.77 -25.21
N PHE A 264 23.12 -16.57 -24.28
CA PHE A 264 23.27 -18.04 -24.40
C PHE A 264 22.12 -18.63 -25.23
N PRO A 265 22.31 -18.93 -26.53
CA PRO A 265 21.34 -19.71 -27.27
C PRO A 265 21.15 -21.06 -26.57
N CYS A 266 19.90 -21.43 -26.33
CA CYS A 266 19.53 -22.79 -25.94
C CYS A 266 19.94 -23.72 -27.09
N TYR A 267 21.18 -24.19 -27.12
CA TYR A 267 21.60 -25.17 -28.12
C TYR A 267 20.81 -26.46 -27.88
N ASN A 268 20.09 -26.89 -28.92
CA ASN A 268 19.52 -28.22 -29.02
C ASN A 268 20.61 -29.27 -28.79
N HIS A 269 20.74 -29.77 -27.57
CA HIS A 269 21.20 -31.13 -27.36
C HIS A 269 19.98 -32.05 -27.36
N ALA A 270 19.38 -32.18 -28.53
CA ALA A 270 18.72 -33.41 -28.93
C ALA A 270 19.83 -34.35 -29.41
N GLY A 271 20.19 -35.30 -28.57
CA GLY A 271 21.27 -36.24 -28.85
C GLY A 271 21.83 -36.75 -27.53
N TYR A 272 21.06 -37.60 -26.85
CA TYR A 272 21.40 -38.95 -26.40
C TYR A 272 20.10 -39.63 -25.95
#